data_AF-A0A2V7PWJ0-F1
#
_entry.id   AF-A0A2V7PWJ0-F1
#
_cell.length_a   1.000
_cell.length_b   1.000
_cell.length_c   1.000
_cell.angle_alpha   90.00
_cell.angle_beta   90.00
_cell.angle_gamma   90.00
#
_symmetry.space_group_name_H-M   'P 1'
#
loop_
_entity.id
_entity.type
_entity.pdbx_description
1 polymer ?
#
loop_
_entity_poly.entity_id
_entity_poly.type
_entity_poly.pdbx_seq_one_letter_code
_entity_poly.pdbx_strand_id
1 'polypeptide(L)'
;SYLDRKPRELSGGERQRVALGRAMVRDPQVFLFDEPLSNLDAKLRVQVRAEIKRLHQRVRATMIYVTHDQVEAMTLGDRIAVLRGGVLQQVADPFELYQRPTNQFVAGFIGSPPINFFSASLRGEGAANLWDASGVA
;
A
#
# COMPACT_ATOMS: atom_id res chain seq x y z
N SER A 1 32.65 -11.94 1.09
CA SER A 1 32.05 -12.18 -0.23
C SER A 1 30.73 -12.89 -0.03
N TYR A 2 29.60 -12.30 -0.46
CA TYR A 2 28.30 -12.99 -0.48
C TYR A 2 28.10 -13.83 -1.74
N LEU A 3 28.96 -13.65 -2.75
CA LEU A 3 28.82 -14.26 -4.08
C LEU A 3 28.99 -15.79 -4.05
N ASP A 4 29.77 -16.29 -3.09
CA ASP A 4 30.09 -17.72 -2.96
C ASP A 4 29.12 -18.47 -2.03
N ARG A 5 28.21 -17.74 -1.36
CA ARG A 5 27.26 -18.31 -0.40
C ARG A 5 26.01 -18.83 -1.11
N LYS A 6 25.55 -20.01 -0.71
CA LYS A 6 24.30 -20.60 -1.21
C LYS A 6 23.09 -19.92 -0.54
N PRO A 7 21.91 -19.88 -1.18
CA PRO A 7 20.72 -19.23 -0.61
C PRO A 7 20.35 -19.67 0.82
N ARG A 8 20.62 -20.93 1.17
CA ARG A 8 20.40 -21.48 2.52
C ARG A 8 21.31 -20.89 3.61
N GLU A 9 22.42 -20.28 3.22
CA GLU A 9 23.45 -19.69 4.10
C GLU A 9 23.23 -18.18 4.31
N LEU A 10 22.16 -17.63 3.72
CA LEU A 10 21.79 -16.23 3.79
C LEU A 10 20.62 -16.03 4.76
N SER A 11 20.63 -14.92 5.48
CA SER A 11 19.46 -14.43 6.23
C SER A 11 18.29 -14.08 5.30
N GLY A 12 17.10 -13.89 5.87
CA GLY A 12 15.91 -13.49 5.10
C GLY A 12 16.14 -12.22 4.25
N GLY A 13 16.67 -11.16 4.87
CA GLY A 13 16.98 -9.91 4.17
C GLY A 13 18.08 -10.04 3.11
N GLU A 14 19.07 -10.90 3.33
CA GLU A 14 20.11 -11.18 2.32
C GLU A 14 19.53 -11.92 1.11
N ARG A 15 18.72 -12.96 1.33
CA ARG A 15 18.02 -13.66 0.24
C ARG A 15 17.17 -12.70 -0.59
N GLN A 16 16.52 -11.75 0.07
CA GLN A 16 15.67 -10.77 -0.59
C GLN A 16 16.46 -9.77 -1.43
N ARG A 17 17.60 -9.28 -0.92
CA ARG A 17 18.52 -8.43 -1.70
C ARG A 17 19.09 -9.16 -2.91
N VAL A 18 19.43 -10.45 -2.76
CA VAL A 18 19.86 -11.30 -3.90
C VAL A 18 18.73 -11.47 -4.92
N ALA A 19 17.49 -11.71 -4.47
CA ALA A 19 16.34 -11.83 -5.36
C ALA A 19 16.07 -10.52 -6.13
N LEU A 20 16.18 -9.38 -5.46
CA LEU A 20 16.06 -8.05 -6.07
C LEU A 20 17.15 -7.83 -7.12
N GLY A 21 18.41 -8.11 -6.77
CA GLY A 21 19.54 -8.00 -7.72
C GLY A 21 19.37 -8.91 -8.94
N ARG A 22 18.86 -10.13 -8.74
CA ARG A 22 18.54 -11.06 -9.83
C ARG A 22 17.42 -10.55 -10.74
N ALA A 23 16.44 -9.82 -10.20
CA ALA A 23 15.41 -9.20 -11.03
C ALA A 23 15.99 -8.02 -11.85
N MET A 24 16.86 -7.22 -11.24
CA MET A 24 17.46 -6.03 -11.87
C MET A 24 18.39 -6.37 -13.04
N VAL A 25 19.18 -7.44 -12.95
CA VAL A 25 20.17 -7.80 -13.99
C VAL A 25 19.53 -8.12 -15.35
N ARG A 26 18.21 -8.35 -15.39
CA ARG A 26 17.47 -8.69 -16.61
C ARG A 26 16.88 -7.49 -17.36
N ASP A 27 17.04 -6.27 -16.84
CA ASP A 27 16.45 -5.03 -17.39
C ASP A 27 14.99 -5.19 -17.88
N PRO A 28 14.08 -5.69 -17.02
CA PRO A 28 12.71 -5.96 -17.45
C PRO A 28 11.92 -4.65 -17.61
N GLN A 29 10.97 -4.66 -18.53
CA GLN A 29 10.03 -3.54 -18.70
C GLN A 29 9.06 -3.39 -17.51
N VAL A 30 8.78 -4.50 -16.80
CA VAL A 30 7.86 -4.54 -15.67
C VAL A 30 8.46 -5.36 -14.52
N PHE A 31 8.44 -4.80 -13.32
CA PHE A 31 8.71 -5.51 -12.06
C PHE A 31 7.41 -5.83 -11.35
N LEU A 32 7.30 -7.07 -10.87
CA LEU A 32 6.18 -7.54 -10.08
C LEU A 32 6.68 -7.92 -8.68
N PHE A 33 6.08 -7.33 -7.65
CA PHE A 33 6.39 -7.60 -6.26
C PHE A 33 5.13 -8.12 -5.57
N ASP A 34 5.20 -9.32 -5.00
CA ASP A 34 4.10 -9.92 -4.25
C ASP A 34 4.48 -10.03 -2.77
N GLU A 35 3.89 -9.17 -1.96
CA GLU A 35 4.13 -9.01 -0.51
C GLU A 35 5.59 -9.18 -0.08
N PRO A 36 6.55 -8.46 -0.71
CA PRO A 36 7.96 -8.81 -0.56
C PRO A 36 8.46 -8.61 0.88
N LEU A 37 7.86 -7.70 1.67
CA LEU A 37 8.34 -7.33 3.00
C LEU A 37 7.66 -8.07 4.16
N SER A 38 6.72 -8.97 3.87
CA SER A 38 5.87 -9.65 4.86
C SER A 38 6.68 -10.48 5.87
N ASN A 39 7.75 -11.14 5.40
CA ASN A 39 8.58 -12.05 6.20
C ASN A 39 9.77 -11.38 6.92
N LEU A 40 9.83 -10.04 6.93
CA LEU A 40 10.91 -9.29 7.57
C LEU A 40 10.48 -8.69 8.92
N ASP A 41 11.42 -8.60 9.85
CA ASP A 41 11.25 -7.86 11.10
C ASP A 41 11.02 -6.36 10.82
N ALA A 42 10.45 -5.65 11.80
CA ALA A 42 10.05 -4.25 11.63
C ALA A 42 11.21 -3.32 11.25
N LYS A 43 12.41 -3.51 11.82
CA LYS A 43 13.57 -2.65 11.55
C LYS A 43 14.08 -2.88 10.13
N LEU A 44 14.21 -4.14 9.74
CA LEU A 44 14.64 -4.51 8.40
C LEU A 44 13.60 -4.13 7.33
N ARG A 45 12.31 -4.23 7.64
CA ARG A 45 11.22 -3.78 6.77
C ARG A 45 11.35 -2.32 6.38
N VAL A 46 11.60 -1.43 7.35
CA VAL A 46 11.82 0.00 7.09
C VAL A 46 13.03 0.21 6.17
N GLN A 47 14.12 -0.51 6.40
CA GLN A 47 15.32 -0.40 5.58
C GLN A 47 15.06 -0.84 4.13
N VAL A 48 14.51 -2.04 3.93
CA VAL A 48 14.26 -2.59 2.59
C VAL A 48 13.22 -1.76 1.84
N ARG A 49 12.20 -1.22 2.54
CA ARG A 49 11.25 -0.26 1.94
C ARG A 49 11.96 0.96 1.35
N ALA A 50 12.92 1.52 2.06
CA ALA A 50 13.72 2.64 1.55
C ALA A 50 14.59 2.22 0.36
N GLU A 51 15.10 0.99 0.32
CA GLU A 51 15.83 0.44 -0.83
C GLU A 51 14.92 0.29 -2.07
N ILE A 52 13.72 -0.25 -1.91
CA ILE A 52 12.72 -0.38 -2.98
C ILE A 52 12.33 1.01 -3.52
N LYS A 53 12.09 1.99 -2.65
CA LYS A 53 11.78 3.37 -3.07
C LYS A 53 12.91 3.98 -3.90
N ARG A 54 14.17 3.80 -3.48
CA ARG A 54 15.35 4.25 -4.25
C ARG A 54 15.52 3.50 -5.55
N LEU A 55 15.08 2.24 -5.61
CA LEU A 55 15.09 1.46 -6.84
C LEU A 55 14.04 2.01 -7.82
N HIS A 56 12.80 2.21 -7.36
CA HIS A 56 11.71 2.79 -8.14
C HIS A 56 12.10 4.13 -8.78
N GLN A 57 12.74 5.01 -8.00
CA GLN A 57 13.21 6.31 -8.51
C GLN A 57 14.33 6.21 -9.56
N ARG A 58 15.12 5.14 -9.53
CA ARG A 58 16.32 4.99 -10.37
C ARG A 58 16.02 4.19 -11.63
N VAL A 59 15.14 3.20 -11.53
CA VAL A 59 14.79 2.30 -12.62
C VAL A 59 13.52 2.81 -13.27
N ARG A 60 13.61 3.21 -14.54
CA ARG A 60 12.49 3.74 -15.32
C ARG A 60 11.57 2.62 -15.87
N ALA A 61 11.35 1.58 -15.09
CA ALA A 61 10.50 0.45 -15.44
C ALA A 61 9.19 0.52 -14.66
N THR A 62 8.12 -0.06 -15.21
CA THR A 62 6.84 -0.15 -14.49
C THR A 62 6.99 -1.09 -13.30
N MET A 63 6.47 -0.70 -12.13
CA MET A 63 6.45 -1.55 -10.94
C MET A 63 5.02 -1.79 -10.47
N ILE A 64 4.64 -3.05 -10.30
CA ILE A 64 3.40 -3.45 -9.65
C ILE A 64 3.76 -4.08 -8.31
N TYR A 65 3.22 -3.53 -7.24
CA TYR A 65 3.51 -3.94 -5.87
C TYR A 65 2.20 -4.32 -5.18
N VAL A 66 2.13 -5.56 -4.71
CA VAL A 66 0.98 -6.11 -3.97
C VAL A 66 1.35 -6.15 -2.49
N THR A 67 0.46 -5.64 -1.64
CA THR A 67 0.60 -5.63 -0.19
C THR A 67 -0.75 -5.50 0.50
N HIS A 68 -0.84 -6.06 1.70
CA HIS A 68 -1.94 -5.81 2.63
C HIS A 68 -1.63 -4.67 3.64
N ASP A 69 -0.41 -4.12 3.64
CA ASP A 69 0.00 -3.03 4.53
C ASP A 69 -0.30 -1.67 3.89
N GLN A 70 -1.22 -0.92 4.51
CA GLN A 70 -1.62 0.41 4.05
C GLN A 70 -0.44 1.39 4.04
N VAL A 71 0.46 1.32 5.03
CA VAL A 71 1.62 2.22 5.12
C VAL A 71 2.56 1.97 3.95
N GLU A 72 2.70 0.73 3.49
CA GLU A 72 3.48 0.41 2.28
C GLU A 72 2.85 1.04 1.04
N ALA A 73 1.55 0.80 0.83
CA ALA A 73 0.84 1.33 -0.32
C ALA A 73 0.95 2.86 -0.39
N MET A 74 0.71 3.55 0.74
CA MET A 74 0.71 5.01 0.84
C MET A 74 2.09 5.65 0.71
N THR A 75 3.18 4.90 0.97
CA THR A 75 4.55 5.47 0.95
C THR A 75 5.36 5.13 -0.30
N LEU A 76 5.00 4.04 -0.98
CA LEU A 76 5.67 3.53 -2.17
C LEU A 76 4.91 3.78 -3.47
N GLY A 77 3.57 3.77 -3.43
CA GLY A 77 2.75 3.81 -4.63
C GLY A 77 2.60 5.23 -5.21
N ASP A 78 2.84 5.37 -6.51
CA ASP A 78 2.42 6.56 -7.25
C ASP A 78 0.89 6.56 -7.45
N ARG A 79 0.33 5.36 -7.64
CA ARG A 79 -1.12 5.08 -7.66
C ARG A 79 -1.39 3.80 -6.88
N ILE A 80 -2.54 3.74 -6.22
CA ILE A 80 -2.97 2.61 -5.40
C ILE A 80 -4.29 2.08 -5.98
N ALA A 81 -4.32 0.80 -6.30
CA ALA A 81 -5.53 0.08 -6.63
C ALA A 81 -6.03 -0.67 -5.39
N VAL A 82 -7.19 -0.29 -4.86
CA VAL A 82 -7.82 -0.95 -3.72
C VAL A 82 -8.78 -2.02 -4.22
N LEU A 83 -8.62 -3.26 -3.75
CA LEU A 83 -9.47 -4.39 -4.11
C LEU A 83 -10.22 -4.93 -2.90
N ARG A 84 -11.43 -5.44 -3.14
CA ARG A 84 -12.22 -6.20 -2.15
C ARG A 84 -12.90 -7.36 -2.84
N GLY A 85 -12.66 -8.59 -2.36
CA GLY A 85 -13.31 -9.79 -2.90
C GLY A 85 -13.07 -9.98 -4.40
N GLY A 86 -11.87 -9.63 -4.90
CA GLY A 86 -11.52 -9.68 -6.32
C GLY A 86 -12.07 -8.52 -7.16
N VAL A 87 -12.84 -7.60 -6.58
CA VAL A 87 -13.40 -6.44 -7.29
C VAL A 87 -12.59 -5.19 -6.98
N LEU A 88 -12.19 -4.48 -8.04
CA LEU A 88 -11.55 -3.17 -7.93
C LEU A 88 -12.53 -2.13 -7.38
N GLN A 89 -12.15 -1.51 -6.27
CA GLN A 89 -12.98 -0.51 -5.59
C GLN A 89 -12.63 0.90 -6.05
N GLN A 90 -11.34 1.23 -6.09
CA GLN A 90 -10.83 2.55 -6.47
C GLN A 90 -9.38 2.46 -6.93
N VAL A 91 -9.00 3.29 -7.91
CA VAL A 91 -7.59 3.52 -8.29
C VAL A 91 -7.31 5.01 -8.30
N ALA A 92 -6.49 5.48 -7.37
CA ALA A 92 -6.14 6.89 -7.26
C ALA A 92 -4.70 7.04 -6.73
N ASP A 93 -4.16 8.24 -6.76
CA ASP A 93 -2.94 8.53 -5.98
C ASP A 93 -3.22 8.43 -4.47
N PRO A 94 -2.20 8.30 -3.61
CA PRO A 94 -2.40 8.14 -2.18
C PRO A 94 -3.22 9.27 -1.52
N PHE A 95 -3.08 10.51 -2.01
CA PHE A 95 -3.75 11.66 -1.42
C PHE A 95 -5.23 11.68 -1.76
N GLU A 96 -5.59 11.46 -3.03
CA GLU A 96 -6.98 11.36 -3.45
C GLU A 96 -7.67 10.14 -2.81
N LEU A 97 -6.98 9.01 -2.69
CA LEU A 97 -7.52 7.81 -2.04
C LEU A 97 -7.93 8.08 -0.58
N TYR A 98 -7.13 8.88 0.14
CA TYR A 98 -7.40 9.28 1.52
C TYR A 98 -8.49 10.35 1.63
N GLN A 99 -8.45 11.38 0.78
CA GLN A 99 -9.35 12.54 0.89
C GLN A 99 -10.72 12.33 0.24
N ARG A 100 -10.79 11.51 -0.81
CA ARG A 100 -11.98 11.31 -1.64
C ARG A 100 -12.24 9.82 -1.88
N PRO A 101 -12.52 9.04 -0.82
CA PRO A 101 -12.91 7.66 -0.98
C PRO A 101 -14.25 7.56 -1.70
N THR A 102 -14.34 6.68 -2.70
CA THR A 102 -15.54 6.48 -3.55
C THR A 102 -16.65 5.68 -2.86
N ASN A 103 -16.33 4.97 -1.79
CA ASN A 103 -17.30 4.21 -1.01
C ASN A 103 -16.85 4.03 0.44
N GLN A 104 -17.77 3.57 1.30
CA GLN A 104 -17.52 3.36 2.73
C GLN A 104 -16.40 2.35 3.00
N PHE A 105 -16.21 1.36 2.13
CA PHE A 105 -15.12 0.39 2.30
C PHE A 105 -13.77 1.06 2.11
N VAL A 106 -13.56 1.81 1.03
CA VAL A 106 -12.29 2.54 0.83
C VAL A 106 -12.07 3.55 1.95
N ALA A 107 -13.11 4.27 2.36
CA ALA A 107 -13.04 5.25 3.45
C ALA A 107 -12.65 4.62 4.80
N GLY A 108 -13.20 3.44 5.12
CA GLY A 108 -12.87 2.71 6.35
C GLY A 108 -11.57 1.92 6.27
N PHE A 109 -11.13 1.55 5.06
CA PHE A 109 -9.93 0.78 4.84
C PHE A 109 -8.67 1.64 4.79
N ILE A 110 -8.75 2.89 4.33
CA ILE A 110 -7.59 3.78 4.17
C ILE A 110 -7.49 4.76 5.33
N GLY A 111 -6.39 4.68 6.07
CA GLY A 111 -6.09 5.58 7.19
C GLY A 111 -5.97 4.83 8.51
N SER A 112 -5.05 5.29 9.34
CA SER A 112 -4.87 4.78 10.70
C SER A 112 -4.76 5.97 11.67
N PRO A 113 -5.69 6.12 12.63
CA PRO A 113 -6.84 5.24 12.89
C PRO A 113 -7.92 5.28 11.79
N PRO A 114 -8.82 4.28 11.73
CA PRO A 114 -9.93 4.25 10.78
C PRO A 114 -10.87 5.44 10.93
N ILE A 115 -11.55 5.84 9.84
CA ILE A 115 -12.57 6.87 9.89
C ILE A 115 -13.79 6.40 10.73
N ASN A 116 -14.43 7.34 11.40
CA ASN A 116 -15.68 7.09 12.11
C ASN A 116 -16.88 7.16 11.16
N PHE A 117 -17.83 6.24 11.33
CA PHE A 117 -19.12 6.28 10.64
C PHE A 117 -20.24 6.49 11.66
N PHE A 118 -21.13 7.44 11.38
CA PHE A 118 -22.30 7.72 12.20
C PHE A 118 -23.54 7.67 11.32
N SER A 119 -24.62 7.08 11.84
CA SER A 119 -25.92 7.14 11.19
C SER A 119 -26.54 8.51 11.42
N ALA A 120 -27.01 9.16 10.36
CA ALA A 120 -27.68 10.44 10.45
C ALA A 120 -28.90 10.45 9.53
N SER A 121 -29.96 11.15 9.97
CA SER A 121 -31.13 11.43 9.14
C SER A 121 -31.10 12.90 8.73
N LEU A 122 -31.30 13.18 7.44
CA LEU A 122 -31.43 14.55 6.96
C LEU A 122 -32.78 15.11 7.42
N ARG A 123 -32.79 16.22 8.17
CA ARG A 123 -34.03 16.92 8.57
C ARG A 123 -34.07 18.31 7.89
N GLY A 124 -35.12 18.55 7.10
CA GLY A 124 -35.39 19.82 6.39
C GLY A 124 -35.33 19.71 4.86
N GLU A 125 -35.97 20.66 4.16
CA GLU A 125 -35.83 20.88 2.71
C GLU A 125 -35.10 22.21 2.47
N GLY A 126 -33.86 22.18 1.97
CA GLY A 126 -33.05 23.38 1.64
C GLY A 126 -31.80 23.58 2.51
N ALA A 127 -31.00 24.61 2.18
CA ALA A 127 -29.60 24.83 2.59
C ALA A 127 -29.29 24.97 4.11
N ALA A 128 -30.27 24.78 4.98
CA ALA A 128 -30.09 24.74 6.44
C ALA A 128 -30.26 23.30 6.94
N ASN A 129 -29.37 22.41 6.52
CA ASN A 129 -29.35 21.03 7.00
C ASN A 129 -28.85 21.02 8.45
N LEU A 130 -29.78 20.86 9.41
CA LEU A 130 -29.45 20.55 10.80
C LEU A 130 -29.24 19.05 10.91
N TRP A 131 -27.99 18.63 11.13
CA TRP A 131 -27.64 17.24 11.38
C TRP A 131 -27.98 16.89 12.83
N ASP A 132 -29.01 16.07 13.03
CA ASP A 132 -29.35 15.52 14.34
C ASP A 132 -28.63 14.17 14.51
N ALA A 133 -27.58 14.14 15.34
CA ALA A 133 -26.82 12.95 15.68
C ALA A 133 -27.32 12.26 16.98
N SER A 134 -28.57 12.52 17.40
CA SER A 134 -29.14 11.99 18.65
C SER A 134 -29.50 10.48 18.65
N GLY A 135 -28.86 9.67 17.79
CA GLY A 135 -29.23 8.27 17.58
C GLY A 135 -28.08 7.27 17.62
N VAL A 136 -27.01 7.54 18.37
CA VAL A 136 -25.93 6.55 18.59
C VAL A 136 -26.12 5.93 19.98
N ALA A 137 -26.76 4.76 20.00
CA ALA A 137 -26.68 3.80 21.11
C ALA A 137 -25.49 2.86 20.88
#